data_AF-A0A0X8CQD7-F1
#
_entry.id   AF-A0A0X8CQD7-F1
#
_cell.length_a   1.000
_cell.length_b   1.000
_cell.length_c   1.000
_cell.angle_alpha   90.00
_cell.angle_beta   90.00
_cell.angle_gamma   90.00
#
_symmetry.space_group_name_H-M   'P 1'
#
loop_
_entity.id
_entity.type
_entity.pdbx_description
1 polymer ?
#
loop_
_entity_poly.entity_id
_entity_poly.type
_entity_poly.pdbx_seq_one_letter_code
_entity_poly.pdbx_strand_id
1 'polypeptide(L)'
;MRQEVINRNLIASSEAEAFFSAWAGDEERHTESFIQIMELVAGESETDLRDRLADRLHDFSAIDEYLKDEFSLLVMIAFDEMCTCRAYAADREFYAGLGSNFLRWLREVVADEAVHSINAANIIRTRYRERIPEVGAILDAVISSVGDDLEYNGTFVMDYFGGNYTQKMFANCRAAVLRNVAKPLTTVATN
;
A
#
# COMPACT_ATOMS: atom_id res chain seq x y z
N MET A 1 9.11 7.17 1.46
CA MET A 1 7.72 7.61 1.79
C MET A 1 7.60 8.39 3.11
N ARG A 2 7.94 7.83 4.29
CA ARG A 2 7.78 8.52 5.59
C ARG A 2 8.35 9.94 5.65
N GLN A 3 9.59 10.12 5.21
CA GLN A 3 10.23 11.44 5.19
C GLN A 3 9.51 12.43 4.26
N GLU A 4 8.95 11.95 3.14
CA GLU A 4 8.23 12.78 2.18
C GLU A 4 6.91 13.30 2.76
N VAL A 5 6.18 12.43 3.47
CA VAL A 5 4.96 12.78 4.20
C VAL A 5 5.23 13.88 5.24
N ILE A 6 6.37 13.78 5.95
CA ILE A 6 6.81 14.79 6.94
C ILE A 6 7.19 16.10 6.25
N ASN A 7 8.02 16.05 5.21
CA ASN A 7 8.52 17.24 4.50
C ASN A 7 7.37 18.09 3.95
N ARG A 8 6.31 17.43 3.47
CA ARG A 8 5.13 18.07 2.90
C ARG A 8 4.06 18.42 3.92
N ASN A 9 4.23 18.04 5.18
CA ASN A 9 3.25 18.26 6.24
C ASN A 9 1.85 17.73 5.85
N LEU A 10 1.78 16.51 5.31
CA LEU A 10 0.54 15.96 4.75
C LEU A 10 -0.43 15.45 5.82
N ILE A 11 0.05 15.16 7.02
CA ILE A 11 -0.78 14.59 8.10
C ILE A 11 -1.36 15.71 8.94
N ALA A 12 -2.68 15.86 8.86
CA ALA A 12 -3.46 16.90 9.50
C ALA A 12 -4.35 16.37 10.65
N SER A 13 -4.57 15.06 10.73
CA SER A 13 -5.42 14.43 11.75
C SER A 13 -4.68 13.41 12.62
N SER A 14 -5.10 13.30 13.89
CA SER A 14 -4.53 12.32 14.82
C SER A 14 -4.84 10.88 14.42
N GLU A 15 -5.98 10.64 13.75
CA GLU A 15 -6.31 9.31 13.23
C GLU A 15 -5.36 8.92 12.08
N ALA A 16 -5.05 9.85 11.18
CA ALA A 16 -4.05 9.60 10.14
C ALA A 16 -2.65 9.45 10.71
N GLU A 17 -2.25 10.25 11.71
CA GLU A 17 -0.97 10.09 12.40
C GLU A 17 -0.83 8.71 13.03
N ALA A 18 -1.84 8.25 13.76
CA ALA A 18 -1.86 6.91 14.35
C ALA A 18 -1.78 5.81 13.28
N PHE A 19 -2.51 5.98 12.17
CA PHE A 19 -2.46 5.07 11.04
C PHE A 19 -1.08 4.99 10.40
N PHE A 20 -0.46 6.12 10.03
CA PHE A 20 0.85 6.15 9.37
C PHE A 20 1.97 5.65 10.28
N SER A 21 1.87 5.86 11.59
CA SER A 21 2.81 5.31 12.56
C SER A 21 2.75 3.78 12.62
N ALA A 22 1.53 3.22 12.69
CA ALA A 22 1.34 1.77 12.68
C ALA A 22 1.75 1.15 11.34
N TRP A 23 1.26 1.73 10.23
CA TRP A 23 1.59 1.34 8.86
C TRP A 23 3.11 1.28 8.65
N ALA A 24 3.84 2.36 8.95
CA ALA A 24 5.29 2.38 8.78
C ALA A 24 6.01 1.30 9.61
N GLY A 25 5.52 0.99 10.81
CA GLY A 25 6.06 -0.10 11.62
C GLY A 25 5.78 -1.49 11.02
N ASP A 26 4.68 -1.66 10.29
CA ASP A 26 4.36 -2.90 9.57
C ASP A 26 5.26 -3.04 8.33
N GLU A 27 5.42 -1.96 7.56
CA GLU A 27 6.29 -1.94 6.37
C GLU A 27 7.77 -2.19 6.66
N GLU A 28 8.26 -1.67 7.79
CA GLU A 28 9.61 -1.98 8.28
C GLU A 28 9.75 -3.48 8.53
N ARG A 29 8.77 -4.14 9.18
CA ARG A 29 8.81 -5.60 9.42
C ARG A 29 8.69 -6.42 8.14
N HIS A 30 7.90 -5.96 7.18
CA HIS A 30 7.79 -6.60 5.88
C HIS A 30 9.12 -6.53 5.12
N THR A 31 9.76 -5.36 5.12
CA THR A 31 11.09 -5.16 4.52
C THR A 31 12.14 -6.11 5.11
N GLU A 32 12.19 -6.22 6.44
CA GLU A 32 13.10 -7.15 7.12
C GLU A 32 12.86 -8.61 6.71
N SER A 33 11.60 -9.00 6.55
CA SER A 33 11.24 -10.35 6.10
C SER A 33 11.63 -10.58 4.63
N PHE A 34 11.50 -9.57 3.78
CA PHE A 34 11.92 -9.64 2.38
C PHE A 34 13.42 -9.83 2.22
N ILE A 35 14.22 -9.14 3.03
CA ILE A 35 15.68 -9.32 3.04
C ILE A 35 16.02 -10.79 3.35
N GLN A 36 15.37 -11.39 4.34
CA GLN A 36 15.57 -12.81 4.69
C GLN A 36 15.13 -13.76 3.56
N ILE A 37 14.04 -13.44 2.85
CA ILE A 37 13.59 -14.21 1.68
C ILE A 37 14.65 -14.14 0.57
N MET A 38 15.15 -12.93 0.27
CA MET A 38 16.14 -12.72 -0.79
C MET A 38 17.47 -13.40 -0.48
N GLU A 39 17.92 -13.36 0.78
CA GLU A 39 19.10 -14.09 1.21
C GLU A 39 18.93 -15.60 1.00
N LEU A 40 17.77 -16.16 1.39
CA LEU A 40 17.52 -17.59 1.24
C LEU A 40 17.36 -18.03 -0.21
N VAL A 41 16.63 -17.27 -1.03
CA VAL A 41 16.20 -17.70 -2.37
C VAL A 41 17.21 -17.30 -3.45
N ALA A 42 17.81 -16.12 -3.34
CA ALA A 42 18.74 -15.58 -4.33
C ALA A 42 20.21 -15.69 -3.89
N GLY A 43 20.48 -16.07 -2.64
CA GLY A 43 21.85 -16.15 -2.11
C GLY A 43 22.53 -14.79 -2.00
N GLU A 44 21.74 -13.71 -2.00
CA GLU A 44 22.24 -12.34 -1.86
C GLU A 44 22.59 -12.05 -0.39
N SER A 45 23.68 -11.33 -0.13
CA SER A 45 24.01 -10.98 1.25
C SER A 45 23.06 -9.90 1.78
N GLU A 46 22.69 -9.98 3.06
CA GLU A 46 21.92 -8.94 3.73
C GLU A 46 22.59 -7.57 3.59
N THR A 47 23.92 -7.51 3.69
CA THR A 47 24.67 -6.26 3.55
C THR A 47 24.48 -5.66 2.16
N ASP A 48 24.63 -6.44 1.08
CA ASP A 48 24.46 -5.94 -0.29
C ASP A 48 23.00 -5.53 -0.58
N LEU A 49 22.03 -6.23 0.01
CA LEU A 49 20.61 -5.84 -0.05
C LEU A 49 20.38 -4.48 0.60
N ARG A 50 20.90 -4.28 1.82
CA ARG A 50 20.73 -3.02 2.56
C ARG A 50 21.48 -1.87 1.91
N ASP A 51 22.68 -2.08 1.40
CA ASP A 51 23.46 -1.05 0.72
C ASP A 51 22.71 -0.57 -0.55
N ARG A 52 22.15 -1.49 -1.35
CA ARG A 52 21.32 -1.13 -2.51
C ARG A 52 20.02 -0.41 -2.12
N LEU A 53 19.41 -0.76 -0.98
CA LEU A 53 18.23 -0.06 -0.48
C LEU A 53 18.57 1.36 -0.02
N ALA A 54 19.74 1.56 0.61
CA ALA A 54 20.21 2.86 1.08
C ALA A 54 20.65 3.79 -0.06
N ASP A 55 21.27 3.25 -1.10
CA ASP A 55 21.72 3.99 -2.28
C ASP A 55 20.60 4.27 -3.29
N ARG A 56 19.39 3.76 -3.03
CA ARG A 56 18.25 3.87 -3.93
C ARG A 56 17.84 5.33 -4.08
N LEU A 57 17.75 5.78 -5.34
CA LEU A 57 17.12 7.06 -5.66
C LEU A 57 15.61 6.92 -5.57
N HIS A 58 14.96 7.92 -4.97
CA HIS A 58 13.51 7.99 -4.85
C HIS A 58 12.98 9.12 -5.74
N ASP A 59 12.10 8.80 -6.68
CA ASP A 59 11.41 9.79 -7.51
C ASP A 59 9.91 9.80 -7.23
N PHE A 60 9.45 10.83 -6.51
CA PHE A 60 8.03 11.00 -6.17
C PHE A 60 7.24 11.78 -7.22
N SER A 61 7.87 12.23 -8.32
CA SER A 61 7.23 13.10 -9.31
C SER A 61 5.99 12.46 -9.95
N ALA A 62 6.01 11.15 -10.18
CA ALA A 62 4.89 10.39 -10.73
C ALA A 62 3.65 10.36 -9.81
N ILE A 63 3.83 10.56 -8.51
CA ILE A 63 2.75 10.53 -7.52
C ILE A 63 2.50 11.88 -6.83
N ASP A 64 3.13 12.95 -7.31
CA ASP A 64 3.09 14.28 -6.69
C ASP A 64 1.66 14.81 -6.48
N GLU A 65 0.78 14.56 -7.45
CA GLU A 65 -0.64 14.92 -7.41
C GLU A 65 -1.42 14.24 -6.27
N TYR A 66 -0.93 13.09 -5.78
CA TYR A 66 -1.51 12.36 -4.66
C TYR A 66 -0.84 12.75 -3.33
N LEU A 67 0.31 13.42 -3.38
CA LEU A 67 1.05 13.97 -2.25
C LEU A 67 0.75 15.46 -2.01
N LYS A 68 -0.49 15.88 -2.26
CA LYS A 68 -0.95 17.27 -2.10
C LYS A 68 -1.73 17.55 -0.82
N ASP A 69 -2.44 16.54 -0.29
CA ASP A 69 -3.20 16.62 0.95
C ASP A 69 -3.38 15.23 1.59
N GLU A 70 -3.77 15.19 2.88
CA GLU A 70 -4.00 13.96 3.64
C GLU A 70 -5.00 13.02 2.93
N PHE A 71 -6.07 13.59 2.36
CA PHE A 71 -7.14 12.82 1.74
C PHE A 71 -6.67 12.08 0.49
N SER A 72 -5.98 12.78 -0.41
CA SER A 72 -5.47 12.23 -1.67
C SER A 72 -4.44 11.14 -1.38
N LEU A 73 -3.58 11.36 -0.36
CA LEU A 73 -2.63 10.38 0.13
C LEU A 73 -3.35 9.12 0.66
N LEU A 74 -4.35 9.27 1.52
CA LEU A 74 -5.13 8.15 2.05
C LEU A 74 -5.84 7.36 0.95
N VAL A 75 -6.35 8.02 -0.10
CA VAL A 75 -7.00 7.35 -1.22
C VAL A 75 -5.99 6.51 -2.01
N MET A 76 -4.80 7.06 -2.28
CA MET A 76 -3.71 6.33 -2.94
C MET A 76 -3.28 5.12 -2.11
N ILE A 77 -3.00 5.30 -0.83
CA ILE A 77 -2.62 4.21 0.09
C ILE A 77 -3.72 3.13 0.13
N ALA A 78 -5.00 3.51 0.30
CA ALA A 78 -6.09 2.53 0.34
C ALA A 78 -6.14 1.64 -0.91
N PHE A 79 -5.81 2.20 -2.07
CA PHE A 79 -5.74 1.49 -3.34
C PHE A 79 -4.51 0.63 -3.48
N ASP A 80 -3.34 1.18 -3.15
CA ASP A 80 -2.05 0.51 -3.23
C ASP A 80 -2.06 -0.76 -2.37
N GLU A 81 -2.45 -0.62 -1.11
CA GLU A 81 -2.55 -1.73 -0.16
C GLU A 81 -3.52 -2.82 -0.62
N MET A 82 -4.64 -2.42 -1.24
CA MET A 82 -5.58 -3.38 -1.81
C MET A 82 -4.99 -4.13 -3.02
N CYS A 83 -4.13 -3.48 -3.81
CA CYS A 83 -3.41 -4.11 -4.91
C CYS A 83 -2.35 -5.07 -4.37
N THR A 84 -1.52 -4.64 -3.43
CA THR A 84 -0.47 -5.43 -2.79
C THR A 84 -1.05 -6.67 -2.10
N CYS A 85 -2.11 -6.51 -1.33
CA CYS A 85 -2.87 -7.61 -0.71
C CYS A 85 -3.25 -8.70 -1.72
N ARG A 86 -3.73 -8.30 -2.91
CA ARG A 86 -4.17 -9.24 -3.95
C ARG A 86 -3.02 -9.84 -4.74
N ALA A 87 -1.96 -9.08 -4.99
CA ALA A 87 -0.76 -9.58 -5.63
C ALA A 87 -0.14 -10.69 -4.79
N TYR A 88 0.04 -10.47 -3.48
CA TYR A 88 0.52 -11.50 -2.57
C TYR A 88 -0.40 -12.72 -2.51
N ALA A 89 -1.72 -12.52 -2.47
CA ALA A 89 -2.66 -13.63 -2.49
C ALA A 89 -2.56 -14.47 -3.79
N ALA A 90 -2.24 -13.83 -4.92
CA ALA A 90 -2.03 -14.50 -6.21
C ALA A 90 -0.70 -15.29 -6.25
N ASP A 91 0.33 -14.81 -5.57
CA ASP A 91 1.65 -15.47 -5.49
C ASP A 91 1.72 -16.62 -4.48
N ARG A 92 0.58 -17.04 -3.92
CA ARG A 92 0.52 -18.11 -2.92
C ARG A 92 1.24 -19.40 -3.35
N GLU A 93 1.17 -19.79 -4.62
CA GLU A 93 1.84 -21.00 -5.10
C GLU A 93 3.37 -20.87 -5.10
N PHE A 94 3.90 -19.69 -5.43
CA PHE A 94 5.33 -19.40 -5.35
C PHE A 94 5.83 -19.56 -3.91
N TYR A 95 5.19 -18.88 -2.95
CA TYR A 95 5.57 -18.98 -1.54
C TYR A 95 5.32 -20.36 -0.94
N ALA A 96 4.35 -21.13 -1.46
CA ALA A 96 4.17 -22.52 -1.08
C ALA A 96 5.39 -23.38 -1.43
N GLY A 97 6.03 -23.10 -2.57
CA GLY A 97 7.25 -23.77 -3.01
C GLY A 97 8.47 -23.51 -2.10
N LEU A 98 8.48 -22.39 -1.37
CA LEU A 98 9.55 -22.03 -0.43
C LEU A 98 9.40 -22.68 0.94
N GLY A 99 8.20 -23.17 1.28
CA GLY A 99 7.92 -23.92 2.51
C GLY A 99 6.86 -23.29 3.41
N SER A 100 6.47 -24.03 4.46
CA SER A 100 5.35 -23.67 5.33
C SER A 100 5.56 -22.37 6.12
N ASN A 101 6.81 -22.03 6.45
CA ASN A 101 7.14 -20.77 7.13
C ASN A 101 6.82 -19.56 6.24
N PHE A 102 7.14 -19.62 4.95
CA PHE A 102 6.83 -18.55 3.99
C PHE A 102 5.34 -18.43 3.71
N LEU A 103 4.60 -19.54 3.72
CA LEU A 103 3.14 -19.49 3.67
C LEU A 103 2.50 -18.87 4.91
N ARG A 104 3.11 -19.02 6.09
CA ARG A 104 2.65 -18.32 7.29
C ARG A 104 2.92 -16.82 7.15
N TRP A 105 4.15 -16.46 6.81
CA TRP A 105 4.52 -15.07 6.58
C TRP A 105 3.63 -14.39 5.53
N LEU A 106 3.38 -15.04 4.39
CA LEU A 106 2.50 -14.51 3.34
C LEU A 106 1.09 -14.21 3.87
N ARG A 107 0.54 -15.08 4.73
CA ARG A 107 -0.79 -14.85 5.32
C ARG A 107 -0.78 -13.68 6.29
N GLU A 108 0.32 -13.44 6.99
CA GLU A 108 0.48 -12.32 7.91
C GLU A 108 0.58 -11.00 7.11
N VAL A 109 1.44 -10.94 6.09
CA VAL A 109 1.55 -9.76 5.20
C VAL A 109 0.23 -9.46 4.51
N VAL A 110 -0.43 -10.45 3.90
CA VAL A 110 -1.75 -10.24 3.26
C VAL A 110 -2.80 -9.70 4.24
N ALA A 111 -2.72 -10.10 5.51
CA ALA A 111 -3.62 -9.59 6.54
C ALA A 111 -3.30 -8.14 6.92
N ASP A 112 -2.02 -7.79 7.03
CA ASP A 112 -1.55 -6.43 7.30
C ASP A 112 -2.01 -5.49 6.17
N GLU A 113 -1.75 -5.80 4.89
CA GLU A 113 -2.15 -4.92 3.77
C GLU A 113 -3.68 -4.73 3.70
N ALA A 114 -4.43 -5.81 4.01
CA ALA A 114 -5.88 -5.73 4.07
C ALA A 114 -6.35 -4.78 5.18
N VAL A 115 -5.69 -4.84 6.35
CA VAL A 115 -5.95 -3.94 7.48
C VAL A 115 -5.58 -2.51 7.13
N HIS A 116 -4.45 -2.28 6.46
CA HIS A 116 -4.03 -0.93 6.05
C HIS A 116 -5.02 -0.29 5.08
N SER A 117 -5.40 -1.02 4.03
CA SER A 117 -6.41 -0.57 3.07
C SER A 117 -7.74 -0.22 3.75
N ILE A 118 -8.19 -1.07 4.68
CA ILE A 118 -9.44 -0.85 5.42
C ILE A 118 -9.32 0.35 6.37
N ASN A 119 -8.19 0.52 7.05
CA ASN A 119 -7.96 1.64 7.97
C ASN A 119 -7.93 2.97 7.24
N ALA A 120 -7.22 3.05 6.11
CA ALA A 120 -7.25 4.23 5.24
C ALA A 120 -8.69 4.55 4.78
N ALA A 121 -9.44 3.54 4.33
CA ALA A 121 -10.85 3.71 3.96
C ALA A 121 -11.75 4.17 5.13
N ASN A 122 -11.47 3.69 6.35
CA ASN A 122 -12.20 4.10 7.55
C ASN A 122 -11.94 5.56 7.89
N ILE A 123 -10.69 6.04 7.79
CA ILE A 123 -10.32 7.45 8.01
C ILE A 123 -10.98 8.35 6.96
N ILE A 124 -10.93 7.96 5.68
CA ILE A 124 -11.63 8.65 4.60
C ILE A 124 -13.11 8.82 4.94
N ARG A 125 -13.76 7.74 5.36
CA ARG A 125 -15.18 7.74 5.68
C ARG A 125 -15.53 8.60 6.90
N THR A 126 -14.70 8.60 7.93
CA THR A 126 -14.98 9.34 9.18
C THR A 126 -14.69 10.83 9.04
N ARG A 127 -13.62 11.20 8.32
CA ARG A 127 -13.09 12.56 8.29
C ARG A 127 -13.39 13.34 7.01
N TYR A 128 -13.50 12.64 5.88
CA TYR A 128 -13.58 13.24 4.54
C TYR A 128 -14.87 12.84 3.83
N ARG A 129 -15.98 12.76 4.58
CA ARG A 129 -17.25 12.24 4.08
C ARG A 129 -17.77 13.05 2.89
N GLU A 130 -17.60 14.37 2.94
CA GLU A 130 -17.95 15.32 1.90
C GLU A 130 -17.11 15.15 0.63
N ARG A 131 -15.89 14.62 0.75
CA ARG A 131 -14.98 14.35 -0.37
C ARG A 131 -15.07 12.93 -0.93
N ILE A 132 -15.87 12.03 -0.33
CA ILE A 132 -16.11 10.67 -0.86
C ILE A 132 -16.44 10.65 -2.37
N PRO A 133 -17.25 11.59 -2.92
CA PRO A 133 -17.50 11.65 -4.36
C PRO A 133 -16.24 11.82 -5.23
N GLU A 134 -15.15 12.39 -4.70
CA GLU A 134 -13.88 12.59 -5.41
C GLU A 134 -13.06 11.30 -5.54
N VAL A 135 -13.27 10.31 -4.65
CA VAL A 135 -12.44 9.10 -4.56
C VAL A 135 -12.36 8.37 -5.90
N GLY A 136 -13.48 8.25 -6.63
CA GLY A 136 -13.50 7.56 -7.92
C GLY A 136 -12.57 8.21 -8.94
N ALA A 137 -12.59 9.53 -9.05
CA ALA A 137 -11.75 10.28 -9.98
C ALA A 137 -10.27 10.20 -9.59
N ILE A 138 -9.94 10.22 -8.30
CA ILE A 138 -8.56 10.03 -7.83
C ILE A 138 -8.07 8.64 -8.21
N LEU A 139 -8.87 7.59 -7.96
CA LEU A 139 -8.50 6.22 -8.32
C LEU A 139 -8.34 6.03 -9.83
N ASP A 140 -9.19 6.67 -10.64
CA ASP A 140 -9.05 6.63 -12.10
C ASP A 140 -7.75 7.31 -12.57
N ALA A 141 -7.37 8.42 -11.95
CA ALA A 141 -6.10 9.07 -12.21
C ALA A 141 -4.92 8.18 -11.78
N VAL A 142 -4.98 7.59 -10.57
CA VAL A 142 -3.95 6.68 -10.04
C VAL A 142 -3.74 5.51 -11.00
N ILE A 143 -4.80 4.85 -11.45
CA ILE A 143 -4.70 3.72 -12.39
C ILE A 143 -4.10 4.15 -13.72
N SER A 144 -4.45 5.35 -14.19
CA SER A 144 -3.93 5.89 -15.45
C SER A 144 -2.45 6.27 -15.35
N SER A 145 -1.96 6.66 -14.16
CA SER A 145 -0.55 7.03 -13.96
C SER A 145 0.38 5.83 -13.90
N VAL A 146 -0.14 4.62 -13.63
CA VAL A 146 0.68 3.40 -13.59
C VAL A 146 1.16 2.96 -14.99
N GLY A 147 0.60 3.50 -16.08
CA GLY A 147 1.03 3.20 -17.44
C GLY A 147 0.95 1.71 -17.83
N ASP A 148 1.51 1.39 -18.99
CA ASP A 148 1.75 -0.01 -19.42
C ASP A 148 3.18 -0.48 -19.04
N ASP A 149 4.09 0.47 -18.79
CA ASP A 149 5.45 0.22 -18.32
C ASP A 149 5.56 0.57 -16.84
N LEU A 150 5.69 -0.48 -16.02
CA LEU A 150 5.83 -0.39 -14.57
C LEU A 150 7.29 -0.11 -14.20
N GLU A 151 7.78 1.09 -14.48
CA GLU A 151 9.08 1.51 -13.96
C GLU A 151 9.02 1.65 -12.45
N TYR A 152 9.92 0.96 -11.75
CA TYR A 152 10.07 1.04 -10.30
C TYR A 152 10.76 2.36 -9.94
N ASN A 153 10.03 3.27 -9.28
CA ASN A 153 10.50 4.62 -8.93
C ASN A 153 11.03 4.72 -7.49
N GLY A 154 10.95 3.62 -6.74
CA GLY A 154 11.38 3.58 -5.34
C GLY A 154 10.49 4.43 -4.44
N THR A 155 9.25 4.66 -4.82
CA THR A 155 8.26 5.39 -4.03
C THR A 155 7.70 4.56 -2.87
N PHE A 156 7.96 3.25 -2.85
CA PHE A 156 7.40 2.24 -1.96
C PHE A 156 5.94 1.91 -2.29
N VAL A 157 5.14 2.95 -2.48
CA VAL A 157 3.77 2.87 -2.98
C VAL A 157 3.75 2.94 -4.50
N MET A 158 2.78 2.31 -5.15
CA MET A 158 2.59 2.34 -6.62
C MET A 158 3.76 1.74 -7.42
N ASP A 159 4.71 1.08 -6.76
CA ASP A 159 5.87 0.41 -7.34
C ASP A 159 5.50 -1.04 -7.75
N TYR A 160 4.55 -1.18 -8.67
CA TYR A 160 4.03 -2.49 -9.06
C TYR A 160 5.03 -3.28 -9.88
N PHE A 161 5.36 -4.49 -9.45
CA PHE A 161 6.28 -5.37 -10.16
C PHE A 161 5.72 -6.79 -10.26
N GLY A 162 5.85 -7.38 -11.45
CA GLY A 162 5.43 -8.76 -11.71
C GLY A 162 4.06 -8.89 -12.37
N GLY A 163 3.75 -10.10 -12.85
CA GLY A 163 2.61 -10.37 -13.74
C GLY A 163 1.22 -10.31 -13.09
N ASN A 164 1.12 -10.16 -11.76
CA ASN A 164 -0.16 -10.12 -11.07
C ASN A 164 -0.83 -8.74 -11.14
N TYR A 165 -0.04 -7.67 -11.37
CA TYR A 165 -0.52 -6.31 -11.49
C TYR A 165 -1.13 -6.05 -12.87
N THR A 166 -2.39 -6.48 -13.03
CA THR A 166 -3.15 -6.36 -14.29
C THR A 166 -4.21 -5.27 -14.20
N GLN A 167 -4.62 -4.73 -15.36
CA GLN A 167 -5.76 -3.81 -15.45
C GLN A 167 -7.04 -4.37 -14.83
N LYS A 168 -7.25 -5.70 -14.95
CA LYS A 168 -8.36 -6.39 -14.29
C LYS A 168 -8.21 -6.37 -12.76
N MET A 169 -7.00 -6.55 -12.23
CA MET A 169 -6.75 -6.43 -10.80
C MET A 169 -7.04 -5.01 -10.31
N PHE A 170 -6.50 -3.99 -10.98
CA PHE A 170 -6.73 -2.59 -10.65
C PHE A 170 -8.22 -2.23 -10.64
N ALA A 171 -8.99 -2.63 -11.65
CA ALA A 171 -10.43 -2.40 -11.68
C ALA A 171 -11.16 -3.04 -10.47
N ASN A 172 -10.73 -4.23 -10.05
CA ASN A 172 -11.32 -4.90 -8.90
C ASN A 172 -10.89 -4.28 -7.55
N CYS A 173 -9.66 -3.77 -7.46
CA CYS A 173 -9.16 -3.02 -6.29
C CYS A 173 -9.91 -1.71 -6.14
N ARG A 174 -10.04 -0.94 -7.23
CA ARG A 174 -10.85 0.27 -7.31
C ARG A 174 -12.27 0.04 -6.80
N ALA A 175 -12.95 -1.00 -7.32
CA ALA A 175 -14.30 -1.35 -6.90
C ALA A 175 -14.38 -1.72 -5.40
N ALA A 176 -13.34 -2.34 -4.84
CA ALA A 176 -13.27 -2.66 -3.43
C ALA A 176 -13.07 -1.42 -2.55
N VAL A 177 -12.16 -0.52 -2.92
CA VAL A 177 -11.94 0.75 -2.20
C VAL A 177 -13.21 1.59 -2.22
N LEU A 178 -13.83 1.80 -3.38
CA LEU A 178 -15.09 2.55 -3.51
C LEU A 178 -16.20 1.99 -2.63
N ARG A 179 -16.34 0.66 -2.61
CA ARG A 179 -17.30 -0.01 -1.72
C ARG A 179 -16.95 0.21 -0.25
N ASN A 180 -15.68 0.17 0.13
CA ASN A 180 -15.26 0.32 1.52
C ASN A 180 -15.48 1.74 2.05
N VAL A 181 -15.15 2.78 1.26
CA VAL A 181 -15.39 4.17 1.66
C VAL A 181 -16.87 4.53 1.69
N ALA A 182 -17.70 3.88 0.85
CA ALA A 182 -19.14 4.10 0.79
C ALA A 182 -19.95 3.32 1.86
N LYS A 183 -19.33 2.36 2.56
CA LYS A 183 -20.02 1.61 3.64
C LYS A 183 -20.51 2.60 4.70
N PRO A 184 -21.75 2.49 5.20
CA PRO A 184 -22.19 3.29 6.34
C PRO A 184 -21.23 3.11 7.53
N LEU A 185 -21.01 4.19 8.29
CA LEU A 185 -20.39 4.06 9.61
C LEU A 185 -21.32 3.20 10.47
N THR A 186 -20.83 2.04 10.92
CA THR A 186 -21.55 1.26 11.93
C THR A 186 -21.65 2.10 13.19
N THR A 187 -22.85 2.57 13.49
CA THR A 187 -23.17 3.13 14.81
C THR A 187 -23.01 2.00 15.82
N VAL A 188 -21.97 2.04 16.63
CA VAL A 188 -21.94 1.23 17.85
C VAL A 188 -23.11 1.75 18.68
N ALA A 189 -24.13 0.91 18.87
CA ALA A 189 -25.19 1.20 19.80
C ALA A 189 -24.54 1.32 21.18
N THR A 190 -24.47 2.54 21.70
CA THR A 190 -24.17 2.78 23.11
C THR A 190 -25.36 2.22 23.90
N ASN A 191 -25.19 1.02 24.47
CA ASN A 191 -26.06 0.50 25.51
C ASN A 191 -25.69 1.12 26.86
#